data_AF-A0A284VNP0-F1
#
_entry.id   AF-A0A284VNP0-F1
#
_cell.length_a   1.000
_cell.length_b   1.000
_cell.length_c   1.000
_cell.angle_alpha   90.00
_cell.angle_beta   90.00
_cell.angle_gamma   90.00
#
_symmetry.space_group_name_H-M   'P 1'
#
loop_
_entity.id
_entity.type
_entity.pdbx_description
1 polymer ?
#
loop_
_entity_poly.entity_id
_entity_poly.type
_entity_poly.pdbx_seq_one_letter_code
_entity_poly.pdbx_strand_id
1 'polypeptide(L)'
;MAPPFVTFSRNVFIPLTNVCRNKCGYCGFRRDMGHPEAKLLSPVEVTDILERGARAGCSEALFTFGERPEEVSGFMPLLKASGYGSIIDYLIELCKLSIDIGLLPHSNPGILEKDELEELKPYNASMGLMLETVGTVDAHEGCAGKVPESRIETIMDAGELGIPFTTGLLVGIGETWDDRVRSIRAIRDVHEESGNVQEVIIQNFIPKPGSKMASWHAPGIGEIIKTVSMARQNLPEDVAIQVSPNLVNPKELVHCGASDLGGISPETIDHINPESPWPDIRKLHDMVCIPLRERLPIYPQYVKKKWYSKEIEPLIRKLSDAEGFRKTY
;
A
#
# COMPACT_ATOMS: atom_id res chain seq x y z
N MET A 1 19.12 -15.66 12.59
CA MET A 1 20.16 -14.62 12.52
C MET A 1 19.49 -13.34 12.09
N ALA A 2 19.89 -12.18 12.63
CA ALA A 2 19.35 -10.90 12.19
C ALA A 2 19.70 -10.67 10.70
N PRO A 3 18.80 -10.06 9.90
CA PRO A 3 19.10 -9.78 8.50
C PRO A 3 20.26 -8.76 8.39
N PRO A 4 21.03 -8.78 7.29
CA PRO A 4 22.14 -7.85 7.10
C PRO A 4 21.68 -6.39 7.04
N PHE A 5 20.44 -6.16 6.61
CA PHE A 5 19.76 -4.87 6.63
C PHE A 5 18.25 -5.08 6.68
N VAL A 6 17.51 -4.02 6.99
CA VAL A 6 16.04 -3.94 6.85
C VAL A 6 15.72 -2.82 5.87
N THR A 7 14.74 -3.02 5.00
CA THR A 7 14.37 -2.03 3.98
C THR A 7 13.28 -1.08 4.45
N PHE A 8 13.23 0.10 3.83
CA PHE A 8 12.17 1.10 3.96
C PHE A 8 12.11 1.94 2.68
N SER A 9 11.01 2.63 2.41
CA SER A 9 10.93 3.64 1.35
C SER A 9 10.57 5.03 1.90
N ARG A 10 10.83 6.08 1.13
CA ARG A 10 10.34 7.43 1.42
C ARG A 10 9.31 7.87 0.41
N ASN A 11 8.12 8.18 0.90
CA ASN A 11 6.98 8.57 0.09
C ASN A 11 6.36 9.90 0.50
N VAL A 12 5.51 10.42 -0.37
CA VAL A 12 4.39 11.28 0.03
C VAL A 12 3.10 10.50 -0.10
N PHE A 13 2.29 10.53 0.96
CA PHE A 13 0.99 9.90 1.00
C PHE A 13 -0.05 10.85 0.38
N ILE A 14 -0.66 10.45 -0.72
CA ILE A 14 -1.62 11.25 -1.48
C ILE A 14 -3.00 10.58 -1.35
N PRO A 15 -3.86 11.04 -0.41
CA PRO A 15 -5.21 10.54 -0.25
C PRO A 15 -6.12 11.15 -1.33
N LEU A 16 -5.99 10.67 -2.58
CA LEU A 16 -6.59 11.30 -3.75
C LEU A 16 -8.10 11.48 -3.57
N THR A 17 -8.76 10.46 -3.01
CA THR A 17 -10.13 10.59 -2.54
C THR A 17 -10.36 9.70 -1.33
N ASN A 18 -11.19 10.17 -0.39
CA ASN A 18 -11.68 9.39 0.75
C ASN A 18 -13.16 8.98 0.60
N VAL A 19 -13.75 9.22 -0.57
CA VAL A 19 -15.08 8.70 -0.94
C VAL A 19 -14.91 7.26 -1.41
N CYS A 20 -15.70 6.33 -0.86
CA CYS A 20 -15.52 4.90 -1.11
C CYS A 20 -16.88 4.19 -1.16
N ARG A 21 -17.05 3.26 -2.11
CA ARG A 21 -18.25 2.39 -2.16
C ARG A 21 -18.38 1.50 -0.93
N ASN A 22 -17.24 1.05 -0.39
CA ASN A 22 -17.17 0.16 0.76
C ASN A 22 -17.40 0.91 2.07
N LYS A 23 -17.86 0.20 3.12
CA LYS A 23 -18.12 0.75 4.47
C LYS A 23 -17.47 -0.12 5.56
N CYS A 24 -16.18 -0.44 5.39
CA CYS A 24 -15.47 -1.37 6.26
C CYS A 24 -15.56 -0.92 7.73
N GLY A 25 -15.87 -1.86 8.62
CA GLY A 25 -16.15 -1.57 10.03
C GLY A 25 -15.00 -0.92 10.80
N TYR A 26 -13.76 -1.12 10.34
CA TYR A 26 -12.53 -0.56 10.92
C TYR A 26 -12.08 0.76 10.29
N CYS A 27 -12.67 1.18 9.17
CA CYS A 27 -12.12 2.28 8.38
C CYS A 27 -12.49 3.65 8.97
N GLY A 28 -11.48 4.38 9.45
CA GLY A 28 -11.61 5.79 9.86
C GLY A 28 -11.35 6.80 8.73
N PHE A 29 -10.91 6.34 7.55
CA PHE A 29 -10.53 7.20 6.42
C PHE A 29 -11.73 7.64 5.58
N ARG A 30 -12.66 6.72 5.32
CA ARG A 30 -13.82 6.92 4.45
C ARG A 30 -14.70 8.09 4.90
N ARG A 31 -15.24 8.85 3.95
CA ARG A 31 -16.34 9.81 4.16
C ARG A 31 -17.50 9.58 3.19
N ASP A 32 -18.72 9.81 3.68
CA ASP A 32 -19.91 9.86 2.82
C ASP A 32 -19.93 11.16 2.00
N MET A 33 -20.49 11.09 0.79
CA MET A 33 -20.70 12.29 -0.02
C MET A 33 -21.55 13.30 0.75
N GLY A 34 -21.12 14.57 0.76
CA GLY A 34 -21.74 15.65 1.52
C GLY A 34 -21.16 15.86 2.92
N HIS A 35 -20.31 14.96 3.42
CA HIS A 35 -19.53 15.23 4.63
C HIS A 35 -18.49 16.34 4.35
N PRO A 36 -18.23 17.28 5.28
CA PRO A 36 -17.28 18.38 5.06
C PRO A 36 -15.85 17.95 4.71
N GLU A 37 -15.46 16.76 5.18
CA GLU A 37 -14.15 16.16 4.91
C GLU A 37 -14.12 15.24 3.68
N ALA A 38 -15.25 15.03 2.99
CA ALA A 38 -15.26 14.26 1.74
C ALA A 38 -14.56 15.06 0.65
N LYS A 39 -13.55 14.47 0.01
CA LYS A 39 -12.68 15.19 -0.93
C LYS A 39 -12.25 14.35 -2.13
N LEU A 40 -12.04 15.04 -3.24
CA LEU A 40 -11.21 14.64 -4.37
C LEU A 40 -10.12 15.71 -4.49
N LEU A 41 -8.86 15.36 -4.26
CA LEU A 41 -7.78 16.34 -4.36
C LEU A 41 -7.67 16.83 -5.80
N SER A 42 -7.52 18.13 -5.97
CA SER A 42 -7.28 18.77 -7.26
C SER A 42 -5.84 18.55 -7.75
N PRO A 43 -5.55 18.73 -9.05
CA PRO A 43 -4.17 18.62 -9.56
C PRO A 43 -3.20 19.58 -8.88
N VAL A 44 -3.68 20.77 -8.48
CA VAL A 44 -2.86 21.77 -7.77
C VAL A 44 -2.46 21.26 -6.39
N GLU A 45 -3.42 20.76 -5.60
CA GLU A 45 -3.13 20.17 -4.28
C GLU A 45 -2.18 18.96 -4.38
N VAL A 46 -2.37 18.12 -5.40
CA VAL A 46 -1.48 16.98 -5.66
C VAL A 46 -0.08 17.47 -6.05
N THR A 47 0.04 18.47 -6.93
CA THR A 47 1.32 19.09 -7.32
C THR A 47 2.07 19.60 -6.09
N ASP A 48 1.39 20.34 -5.21
CA ASP A 48 1.99 20.91 -3.99
C ASP A 48 2.55 19.80 -3.08
N ILE A 49 1.84 18.68 -2.93
CA ILE A 49 2.32 17.53 -2.16
C ILE A 49 3.54 16.88 -2.84
N LEU A 50 3.47 16.65 -4.15
CA LEU A 50 4.55 16.04 -4.93
C LEU A 50 5.83 16.88 -4.86
N GLU A 51 5.74 18.20 -5.07
CA GLU A 51 6.90 19.08 -5.01
C GLU A 51 7.55 19.13 -3.62
N ARG A 52 6.74 19.17 -2.55
CA ARG A 52 7.26 19.09 -1.18
C ARG A 52 7.98 17.75 -0.95
N GLY A 53 7.38 16.64 -1.40
CA GLY A 53 7.99 15.32 -1.35
C GLY A 53 9.33 15.24 -2.07
N ALA A 54 9.39 15.75 -3.31
CA ALA A 54 10.62 15.79 -4.10
C ALA A 54 11.71 16.62 -3.41
N ARG A 55 11.36 17.80 -2.86
CA ARG A 55 12.28 18.63 -2.07
C ARG A 55 12.78 17.93 -0.80
N ALA A 56 11.94 17.12 -0.15
CA ALA A 56 12.29 16.32 1.02
C ALA A 56 13.06 15.02 0.67
N GLY A 57 13.30 14.77 -0.61
CA GLY A 57 14.07 13.63 -1.10
C GLY A 57 13.28 12.32 -1.19
N CYS A 58 11.95 12.35 -1.12
CA CYS A 58 11.12 11.18 -1.39
C CYS A 58 11.37 10.65 -2.82
N SER A 59 11.08 9.37 -3.03
CA SER A 59 11.13 8.73 -4.36
C SER A 59 9.80 8.14 -4.81
N GLU A 60 8.80 8.17 -3.94
CA GLU A 60 7.50 7.52 -4.13
C GLU A 60 6.36 8.52 -3.96
N ALA A 61 5.40 8.47 -4.89
CA ALA A 61 4.09 9.07 -4.75
C ALA A 61 3.07 7.96 -4.48
N LEU A 62 2.65 7.84 -3.22
CA LEU A 62 1.73 6.81 -2.76
C LEU A 62 0.30 7.32 -2.95
N PHE A 63 -0.32 6.97 -4.06
CA PHE A 63 -1.71 7.32 -4.34
C PHE A 63 -2.65 6.34 -3.66
N THR A 64 -3.53 6.84 -2.79
CA THR A 64 -4.48 6.04 -2.02
C THR A 64 -5.91 6.52 -2.21
N PHE A 65 -6.85 5.56 -2.19
CA PHE A 65 -8.22 5.77 -2.65
C PHE A 65 -9.23 5.16 -1.71
N GLY A 66 -10.42 5.75 -1.71
CA GLY A 66 -11.64 4.97 -1.57
C GLY A 66 -11.96 4.27 -2.89
N GLU A 67 -12.22 2.97 -2.82
CA GLU A 67 -12.49 2.13 -3.99
C GLU A 67 -13.78 2.54 -4.70
N ARG A 68 -13.73 2.54 -6.06
CA ARG A 68 -14.85 2.82 -6.98
C ARG A 68 -15.70 4.01 -6.52
N PRO A 69 -15.09 5.20 -6.33
CA PRO A 69 -15.80 6.36 -5.80
C PRO A 69 -16.91 6.83 -6.75
N GLU A 70 -16.80 6.54 -8.05
CA GLU A 70 -17.83 6.85 -9.06
C GLU A 70 -19.17 6.14 -8.84
N GLU A 71 -19.19 5.00 -8.15
CA GLU A 71 -20.42 4.31 -7.76
C GLU A 71 -21.16 5.05 -6.62
N VAL A 72 -20.48 5.97 -5.93
CA VAL A 72 -21.09 6.76 -4.85
C VAL A 72 -21.85 7.95 -5.44
N SER A 73 -23.16 7.97 -5.18
CA SER A 73 -24.04 9.05 -5.65
C SER A 73 -23.50 10.43 -5.27
N GLY A 74 -23.38 11.31 -6.28
CA GLY A 74 -22.84 12.66 -6.13
C GLY A 74 -21.35 12.80 -6.41
N PHE A 75 -20.58 11.72 -6.55
CA PHE A 75 -19.15 11.81 -6.87
C PHE A 75 -18.88 12.18 -8.33
N MET A 76 -19.63 11.61 -9.28
CA MET A 76 -19.42 11.86 -10.71
C MET A 76 -19.46 13.34 -11.13
N PRO A 77 -20.36 14.20 -10.61
CA PRO A 77 -20.30 15.64 -10.85
C PRO A 77 -18.97 16.29 -10.42
N LEU A 78 -18.39 15.87 -9.29
CA LEU A 78 -17.10 16.39 -8.79
C LEU A 78 -15.96 16.00 -9.74
N LEU A 79 -15.93 14.74 -10.17
CA LEU A 79 -14.93 14.24 -11.11
C LEU A 79 -15.04 14.91 -12.50
N LYS A 80 -16.27 15.08 -13.00
CA LYS A 80 -16.52 15.78 -14.28
C LYS A 80 -16.16 17.25 -14.22
N ALA A 81 -16.33 17.92 -13.08
CA ALA A 81 -15.87 19.29 -12.89
C ALA A 81 -14.35 19.42 -12.99
N SER A 82 -13.60 18.36 -12.64
CA SER A 82 -12.16 18.26 -12.87
C SER A 82 -11.80 17.88 -14.32
N GLY A 83 -12.78 17.58 -15.18
CA GLY A 83 -12.58 17.28 -16.60
C GLY A 83 -12.48 15.80 -16.95
N TYR A 84 -12.79 14.88 -16.02
CA TYR A 84 -12.56 13.44 -16.19
C TYR A 84 -13.85 12.63 -16.19
N GLY A 85 -13.85 11.55 -16.99
CA GLY A 85 -14.96 10.60 -17.11
C GLY A 85 -14.84 9.41 -16.17
N SER A 86 -13.61 9.02 -15.81
CA SER A 86 -13.27 7.93 -14.91
C SER A 86 -12.24 8.39 -13.86
N ILE A 87 -12.29 7.79 -12.67
CA ILE A 87 -11.27 8.02 -11.65
C ILE A 87 -9.88 7.51 -12.11
N ILE A 88 -9.86 6.50 -12.99
CA ILE A 88 -8.65 5.91 -13.55
C ILE A 88 -7.97 6.88 -14.51
N ASP A 89 -8.73 7.52 -15.41
CA ASP A 89 -8.21 8.60 -16.28
C ASP A 89 -7.56 9.71 -15.44
N TYR A 90 -8.23 10.10 -14.34
CA TYR A 90 -7.73 11.13 -13.46
C TYR A 90 -6.44 10.72 -12.74
N LEU A 91 -6.38 9.47 -12.25
CA LEU A 91 -5.17 8.92 -11.65
C LEU A 91 -4.01 8.86 -12.65
N ILE A 92 -4.25 8.44 -13.90
CA ILE A 92 -3.21 8.38 -14.94
C ILE A 92 -2.55 9.75 -15.14
N GLU A 93 -3.34 10.82 -15.24
CA GLU A 93 -2.79 12.18 -15.39
C GLU A 93 -1.96 12.61 -14.17
N LEU A 94 -2.37 12.24 -12.97
CA LEU A 94 -1.60 12.53 -11.75
C LEU A 94 -0.34 11.67 -11.62
N CYS A 95 -0.36 10.42 -12.11
CA CYS A 95 0.82 9.58 -12.19
C CYS A 95 1.86 10.17 -13.15
N LYS A 96 1.44 10.65 -14.33
CA LYS A 96 2.32 11.34 -15.29
C LYS A 96 2.97 12.58 -14.65
N LEU A 97 2.15 13.41 -14.00
CA LEU A 97 2.63 14.57 -13.25
C LEU A 97 3.68 14.20 -12.19
N SER A 98 3.43 13.14 -11.42
CA SER A 98 4.37 12.63 -10.42
C SER A 98 5.71 12.21 -11.05
N ILE A 99 5.67 11.51 -12.18
CA ILE A 99 6.87 11.09 -12.91
C ILE A 99 7.67 12.31 -13.36
N ASP A 100 7.01 13.34 -13.90
CA ASP A 100 7.64 14.58 -14.35
C ASP A 100 8.34 15.32 -13.19
N ILE A 101 7.73 15.31 -12.00
CA ILE A 101 8.30 15.87 -10.76
C ILE A 101 9.45 15.00 -10.22
N GLY A 102 9.52 13.73 -10.62
CA GLY A 102 10.59 12.80 -10.27
C GLY A 102 10.26 11.85 -9.11
N LEU A 103 8.97 11.61 -8.86
CA LEU A 103 8.47 10.62 -7.90
C LEU A 103 7.82 9.45 -8.64
N LEU A 104 8.17 8.22 -8.26
CA LEU A 104 7.59 7.01 -8.84
C LEU A 104 6.19 6.76 -8.27
N PRO A 105 5.15 6.62 -9.11
CA PRO A 105 3.82 6.31 -8.61
C PRO A 105 3.72 4.88 -8.06
N HIS A 106 3.06 4.76 -6.91
CA HIS A 106 2.50 3.51 -6.38
C HIS A 106 1.03 3.73 -6.08
N SER A 107 0.14 2.99 -6.75
CA SER A 107 -1.30 3.22 -6.65
C SER A 107 -2.04 2.10 -5.92
N ASN A 108 -2.88 2.50 -4.95
CA ASN A 108 -3.79 1.62 -4.20
C ASN A 108 -5.26 2.01 -4.44
N PRO A 109 -5.81 1.79 -5.65
CA PRO A 109 -7.17 2.23 -6.01
C PRO A 109 -8.29 1.29 -5.53
N GLY A 110 -7.97 0.14 -4.95
CA GLY A 110 -8.93 -0.91 -4.63
C GLY A 110 -8.96 -2.01 -5.69
N ILE A 111 -10.06 -2.76 -5.76
CA ILE A 111 -10.28 -3.73 -6.86
C ILE A 111 -10.34 -2.96 -8.18
N LEU A 112 -9.62 -3.47 -9.17
CA LEU A 112 -9.59 -3.00 -10.54
C LEU A 112 -9.96 -4.14 -11.48
N GLU A 113 -10.56 -3.79 -12.60
CA GLU A 113 -10.69 -4.67 -13.75
C GLU A 113 -9.32 -4.79 -14.45
N LYS A 114 -9.14 -5.84 -15.25
CA LYS A 114 -7.87 -6.13 -15.92
C LYS A 114 -7.44 -5.05 -16.93
N ASP A 115 -8.39 -4.48 -17.66
CA ASP A 115 -8.13 -3.38 -18.58
C ASP A 115 -7.70 -2.10 -17.86
N GLU A 116 -8.31 -1.78 -16.71
CA GLU A 116 -7.88 -0.66 -15.87
C GLU A 116 -6.44 -0.85 -15.32
N LEU A 117 -6.07 -2.09 -14.95
CA LEU A 117 -4.69 -2.43 -14.59
C LEU A 117 -3.74 -2.22 -15.77
N GLU A 118 -4.14 -2.63 -16.98
CA GLU A 118 -3.34 -2.46 -18.20
C GLU A 118 -3.14 -0.97 -18.54
N GLU A 119 -4.15 -0.13 -18.35
CA GLU A 119 -4.07 1.32 -18.56
C GLU A 119 -3.16 2.02 -17.53
N LEU A 120 -3.14 1.56 -16.28
CA LEU A 120 -2.34 2.13 -15.20
C LEU A 120 -0.89 1.64 -15.18
N LYS A 121 -0.64 0.42 -15.67
CA LYS A 121 0.68 -0.23 -15.67
C LYS A 121 1.81 0.65 -16.23
N PRO A 122 1.64 1.39 -17.35
CA PRO A 122 2.71 2.21 -17.89
C PRO A 122 3.22 3.28 -16.91
N TYR A 123 2.40 3.75 -15.98
CA TYR A 123 2.73 4.90 -15.14
C TYR A 123 3.00 4.53 -13.68
N ASN A 124 2.87 3.27 -13.29
CA ASN A 124 3.08 2.82 -11.92
C ASN A 124 4.34 1.97 -11.80
N ALA A 125 5.16 2.26 -10.79
CA ALA A 125 6.30 1.41 -10.42
C ALA A 125 5.82 0.11 -9.76
N SER A 126 4.72 0.20 -9.02
CA SER A 126 4.01 -0.93 -8.42
C SER A 126 2.59 -0.50 -8.10
N MET A 127 1.73 -1.46 -7.83
CA MET A 127 0.36 -1.21 -7.40
C MET A 127 0.05 -2.07 -6.18
N GLY A 128 -1.05 -1.82 -5.50
CA GLY A 128 -1.38 -2.63 -4.34
C GLY A 128 -2.86 -2.69 -3.97
N LEU A 129 -3.14 -3.77 -3.26
CA LEU A 129 -4.44 -4.09 -2.70
C LEU A 129 -4.26 -5.03 -1.52
N MET A 130 -4.61 -4.60 -0.30
CA MET A 130 -4.59 -5.49 0.87
C MET A 130 -5.60 -6.62 0.71
N LEU A 131 -5.21 -7.90 0.77
CA LEU A 131 -6.18 -8.99 0.82
C LEU A 131 -7.05 -8.92 2.09
N GLU A 132 -6.48 -8.40 3.19
CA GLU A 132 -7.05 -8.31 4.54
C GLU A 132 -7.23 -9.69 5.20
N THR A 133 -8.12 -10.50 4.64
CA THR A 133 -8.45 -11.85 5.09
C THR A 133 -9.29 -12.58 4.03
N VAL A 134 -9.18 -13.91 3.95
CA VAL A 134 -10.10 -14.78 3.22
C VAL A 134 -11.24 -15.33 4.10
N GLY A 135 -11.28 -14.92 5.37
CA GLY A 135 -12.35 -15.26 6.30
C GLY A 135 -13.55 -14.32 6.16
N THR A 136 -14.74 -14.84 6.42
CA THR A 136 -15.95 -14.01 6.54
C THR A 136 -15.95 -13.30 7.89
N VAL A 137 -15.89 -11.97 7.87
CA VAL A 137 -15.82 -11.13 9.07
C VAL A 137 -16.87 -10.02 9.05
N ASP A 138 -17.45 -9.70 10.20
CA ASP A 138 -18.43 -8.61 10.36
C ASP A 138 -17.86 -7.26 9.90
N ALA A 139 -16.53 -7.09 10.00
CA ALA A 139 -15.81 -5.93 9.52
C ALA A 139 -16.03 -5.62 8.04
N HIS A 140 -16.39 -6.61 7.23
CA HIS A 140 -16.59 -6.48 5.78
C HIS A 140 -18.06 -6.60 5.36
N GLU A 141 -18.99 -6.69 6.31
CA GLU A 141 -20.41 -6.76 6.00
C GLU A 141 -20.86 -5.58 5.12
N GLY A 142 -21.49 -5.90 3.98
CA GLY A 142 -21.99 -4.92 3.01
C GLY A 142 -20.90 -4.21 2.20
N CYS A 143 -19.65 -4.70 2.21
CA CYS A 143 -18.56 -4.15 1.41
C CYS A 143 -18.33 -5.02 0.16
N ALA A 144 -18.89 -4.61 -0.98
CA ALA A 144 -18.74 -5.32 -2.26
C ALA A 144 -17.26 -5.54 -2.64
N GLY A 145 -16.40 -4.59 -2.30
CA GLY A 145 -14.96 -4.65 -2.54
C GLY A 145 -14.14 -5.54 -1.63
N LYS A 146 -14.75 -6.10 -0.59
CA LYS A 146 -14.06 -6.92 0.41
C LYS A 146 -14.35 -8.41 0.26
N VAL A 147 -14.93 -8.80 -0.88
CA VAL A 147 -15.06 -10.21 -1.28
C VAL A 147 -13.66 -10.76 -1.59
N PRO A 148 -13.18 -11.81 -0.88
CA PRO A 148 -11.82 -12.31 -1.04
C PRO A 148 -11.48 -12.73 -2.47
N GLU A 149 -12.42 -13.39 -3.15
CA GLU A 149 -12.23 -13.93 -4.50
C GLU A 149 -11.86 -12.83 -5.50
N SER A 150 -12.62 -11.72 -5.52
CA SER A 150 -12.35 -10.59 -6.42
C SER A 150 -11.03 -9.89 -6.09
N ARG A 151 -10.61 -9.87 -4.82
CA ARG A 151 -9.30 -9.30 -4.44
C ARG A 151 -8.15 -10.18 -4.89
N ILE A 152 -8.29 -11.50 -4.77
CA ILE A 152 -7.33 -12.48 -5.27
C ILE A 152 -7.23 -12.37 -6.79
N GLU A 153 -8.36 -12.25 -7.48
CA GLU A 153 -8.42 -12.06 -8.94
C GLU A 153 -7.66 -10.80 -9.37
N THR A 154 -7.87 -9.64 -8.74
CA THR A 154 -7.08 -8.43 -9.05
C THR A 154 -5.57 -8.64 -8.84
N ILE A 155 -5.15 -9.35 -7.78
CA ILE A 155 -3.72 -9.62 -7.52
C ILE A 155 -3.15 -10.55 -8.61
N MET A 156 -3.92 -11.54 -9.05
CA MET A 156 -3.55 -12.46 -10.12
C MET A 156 -3.47 -11.76 -11.48
N ASP A 157 -4.46 -10.95 -11.83
CA ASP A 157 -4.48 -10.15 -13.06
C ASP A 157 -3.29 -9.20 -13.16
N ALA A 158 -2.95 -8.54 -12.04
CA ALA A 158 -1.74 -7.73 -11.97
C ALA A 158 -0.48 -8.56 -12.27
N GLY A 159 -0.44 -9.81 -11.82
CA GLY A 159 0.65 -10.73 -12.10
C GLY A 159 0.74 -11.17 -13.55
N GLU A 160 -0.39 -11.52 -14.17
CA GLU A 160 -0.46 -11.82 -15.61
C GLU A 160 -0.02 -10.64 -16.48
N LEU A 161 -0.37 -9.42 -16.06
CA LEU A 161 0.08 -8.18 -16.70
C LEU A 161 1.52 -7.82 -16.35
N GLY A 162 2.15 -8.50 -15.41
CA GLY A 162 3.52 -8.22 -15.01
C GLY A 162 3.68 -6.89 -14.27
N ILE A 163 2.83 -6.65 -13.28
CA ILE A 163 2.83 -5.49 -12.40
C ILE A 163 3.33 -5.95 -11.02
N PRO A 164 4.48 -5.43 -10.51
CA PRO A 164 4.90 -5.68 -9.14
C PRO A 164 3.82 -5.22 -8.15
N PHE A 165 3.45 -6.08 -7.21
CA PHE A 165 2.22 -5.91 -6.43
C PHE A 165 2.45 -6.00 -4.92
N THR A 166 1.87 -5.07 -4.17
CA THR A 166 1.84 -5.08 -2.71
C THR A 166 0.47 -5.54 -2.21
N THR A 167 0.45 -6.51 -1.31
CA THR A 167 -0.77 -6.97 -0.64
C THR A 167 -0.50 -7.25 0.84
N GLY A 168 -1.42 -7.86 1.57
CA GLY A 168 -1.24 -8.09 2.99
C GLY A 168 -2.50 -8.46 3.74
N LEU A 169 -2.34 -8.63 5.05
CA LEU A 169 -3.41 -8.90 6.00
C LEU A 169 -3.62 -7.73 6.96
N LEU A 170 -4.86 -7.55 7.40
CA LEU A 170 -5.20 -6.74 8.56
C LEU A 170 -5.61 -7.67 9.68
N VAL A 171 -4.78 -7.71 10.71
CA VAL A 171 -4.89 -8.63 11.83
C VAL A 171 -5.76 -8.02 12.92
N GLY A 172 -6.75 -8.78 13.41
CA GLY A 172 -7.61 -8.38 14.54
C GLY A 172 -8.93 -7.72 14.12
N ILE A 173 -9.47 -8.07 12.94
CA ILE A 173 -10.78 -7.60 12.46
C ILE A 173 -11.90 -8.63 12.60
N GLY A 174 -11.65 -9.70 13.35
CA GLY A 174 -12.59 -10.80 13.59
C GLY A 174 -12.19 -12.09 12.88
N GLU A 175 -11.11 -12.08 12.12
CA GLU A 175 -10.58 -13.27 11.46
C GLU A 175 -9.98 -14.24 12.47
N THR A 176 -10.15 -15.54 12.23
CA THR A 176 -9.54 -16.59 13.02
C THR A 176 -8.08 -16.83 12.63
N TRP A 177 -7.36 -17.62 13.43
CA TRP A 177 -6.00 -18.06 13.07
C TRP A 177 -5.97 -18.86 11.76
N ASP A 178 -6.99 -19.69 11.49
CA ASP A 178 -7.06 -20.45 10.24
C ASP A 178 -7.23 -19.51 9.04
N ASP A 179 -8.07 -18.48 9.16
CA ASP A 179 -8.25 -17.46 8.13
C ASP A 179 -6.92 -16.77 7.79
N ARG A 180 -6.10 -16.42 8.80
CA ARG A 180 -4.77 -15.84 8.57
C ARG A 180 -3.88 -16.79 7.77
N VAL A 181 -3.84 -18.07 8.13
CA VAL A 181 -3.03 -19.08 7.42
C VAL A 181 -3.51 -19.26 5.99
N ARG A 182 -4.84 -19.41 5.77
CA ARG A 182 -5.42 -19.53 4.43
C ARG A 182 -5.16 -18.29 3.57
N SER A 183 -5.21 -17.10 4.16
CA SER A 183 -4.93 -15.85 3.45
C SER A 183 -3.47 -15.75 2.99
N ILE A 184 -2.51 -16.10 3.86
CA ILE A 184 -1.09 -16.16 3.47
C ILE A 184 -0.85 -17.20 2.37
N ARG A 185 -1.51 -18.36 2.46
CA ARG A 185 -1.40 -19.38 1.41
C ARG A 185 -1.98 -18.90 0.09
N ALA A 186 -3.14 -18.25 0.09
CA ALA A 186 -3.70 -17.66 -1.13
C ALA A 186 -2.73 -16.65 -1.77
N ILE A 187 -2.09 -15.79 -0.97
CA ILE A 187 -1.08 -14.85 -1.48
C ILE A 187 0.15 -15.57 -2.03
N ARG A 188 0.65 -16.60 -1.32
CA ARG A 188 1.75 -17.44 -1.81
C ARG A 188 1.38 -18.05 -3.15
N ASP A 189 0.22 -18.70 -3.25
CA ASP A 189 -0.16 -19.48 -4.42
C ASP A 189 -0.25 -18.55 -5.66
N VAL A 190 -0.78 -17.33 -5.51
CA VAL A 190 -0.75 -16.31 -6.59
C VAL A 190 0.69 -15.90 -6.97
N HIS A 191 1.57 -15.71 -5.98
CA HIS A 191 2.97 -15.36 -6.25
C HIS A 191 3.76 -16.51 -6.88
N GLU A 192 3.50 -17.77 -6.50
CA GLU A 192 4.14 -18.94 -7.13
C GLU A 192 3.71 -19.09 -8.60
N GLU A 193 2.48 -18.70 -8.93
CA GLU A 193 1.97 -18.73 -10.30
C GLU A 193 2.50 -17.57 -11.16
N SER A 194 2.45 -16.34 -10.63
CA SER A 194 2.68 -15.13 -11.44
C SER A 194 3.94 -14.33 -11.06
N GLY A 195 4.56 -14.61 -9.91
CA GLY A 195 5.82 -14.02 -9.46
C GLY A 195 5.76 -12.53 -9.12
N ASN A 196 4.57 -11.94 -8.95
CA ASN A 196 4.38 -10.48 -8.93
C ASN A 196 4.35 -9.85 -7.53
N VAL A 197 3.93 -10.60 -6.51
CA VAL A 197 3.89 -10.11 -5.12
C VAL A 197 5.30 -9.77 -4.64
N GLN A 198 5.58 -8.50 -4.41
CA GLN A 198 6.88 -8.05 -3.90
C GLN A 198 6.89 -7.94 -2.38
N GLU A 199 5.72 -7.71 -1.79
CA GLU A 199 5.56 -7.34 -0.39
C GLU A 199 4.22 -7.84 0.16
N VAL A 200 4.27 -8.40 1.36
CA VAL A 200 3.11 -8.78 2.17
C VAL A 200 3.14 -7.98 3.47
N ILE A 201 2.18 -7.08 3.63
CA ILE A 201 2.00 -6.24 4.81
C ILE A 201 1.27 -7.04 5.89
N ILE A 202 1.86 -7.15 7.08
CA ILE A 202 1.19 -7.68 8.27
C ILE A 202 0.87 -6.49 9.18
N GLN A 203 -0.33 -5.94 9.01
CA GLN A 203 -0.77 -4.77 9.75
C GLN A 203 -1.71 -5.16 10.90
N ASN A 204 -1.50 -4.60 12.08
CA ASN A 204 -2.46 -4.72 13.17
C ASN A 204 -3.63 -3.73 12.99
N PHE A 205 -4.83 -4.17 13.31
CA PHE A 205 -5.99 -3.31 13.46
C PHE A 205 -5.78 -2.29 14.59
N ILE A 206 -6.12 -1.03 14.31
CA ILE A 206 -6.19 0.06 15.28
C ILE A 206 -7.64 0.58 15.31
N PRO A 207 -8.35 0.51 16.44
CA PRO A 207 -9.71 1.04 16.57
C PRO A 207 -9.78 2.53 16.24
N LYS A 208 -10.74 2.91 15.39
CA LYS A 208 -10.93 4.30 14.96
C LYS A 208 -12.18 4.90 15.58
N PRO A 209 -12.09 6.09 16.21
CA PRO A 209 -13.27 6.83 16.64
C PRO A 209 -14.26 7.01 15.48
N GLY A 210 -15.55 6.78 15.75
CA GLY A 210 -16.63 6.89 14.75
C GLY A 210 -16.77 5.70 13.79
N SER A 211 -15.85 4.73 13.82
CA SER A 211 -16.00 3.48 13.05
C SER A 211 -16.92 2.49 13.80
N LYS A 212 -17.49 1.51 13.08
CA LYS A 212 -18.32 0.45 13.71
C LYS A 212 -17.54 -0.37 14.73
N MET A 213 -16.22 -0.45 14.56
CA MET A 213 -15.31 -1.24 15.40
C MET A 213 -14.54 -0.38 16.41
N ALA A 214 -15.01 0.85 16.69
CA ALA A 214 -14.32 1.78 17.61
C ALA A 214 -14.10 1.20 19.03
N SER A 215 -14.98 0.30 19.49
CA SER A 215 -14.92 -0.33 20.81
C SER A 215 -14.23 -1.70 20.82
N TRP A 216 -13.68 -2.14 19.68
CA TRP A 216 -12.96 -3.40 19.58
C TRP A 216 -11.52 -3.25 20.11
N HIS A 217 -10.87 -4.38 20.40
CA HIS A 217 -9.49 -4.38 20.87
C HIS A 217 -8.53 -4.60 19.70
N ALA A 218 -7.45 -3.82 19.65
CA ALA A 218 -6.33 -4.10 18.77
C ALA A 218 -5.68 -5.45 19.17
N PRO A 219 -5.13 -6.23 18.21
CA PRO A 219 -4.41 -7.45 18.54
C PRO A 219 -3.15 -7.12 19.35
N GLY A 220 -2.82 -8.00 20.31
CA GLY A 220 -1.59 -7.86 21.09
C GLY A 220 -0.34 -8.15 20.25
N ILE A 221 0.82 -7.64 20.68
CA ILE A 221 2.11 -7.85 19.99
C ILE A 221 2.42 -9.33 19.73
N GLY A 222 2.06 -10.22 20.66
CA GLY A 222 2.26 -11.66 20.51
C GLY A 222 1.51 -12.25 19.32
N GLU A 223 0.32 -11.74 18.99
CA GLU A 223 -0.42 -12.18 17.81
C GLU A 223 0.24 -11.73 16.51
N ILE A 224 0.80 -10.52 16.48
CA ILE A 224 1.52 -10.00 15.32
C ILE A 224 2.82 -10.76 15.12
N ILE A 225 3.60 -11.01 16.18
CA ILE A 225 4.80 -11.86 16.15
C ILE A 225 4.47 -13.22 15.55
N LYS A 226 3.41 -13.87 16.04
CA LYS A 226 2.97 -15.18 15.56
C LYS A 226 2.58 -15.15 14.08
N THR A 227 1.88 -14.10 13.65
CA THR A 227 1.44 -13.92 12.26
C THR A 227 2.61 -13.65 11.33
N VAL A 228 3.56 -12.79 11.71
CA VAL A 228 4.80 -12.52 10.96
C VAL A 228 5.64 -13.79 10.80
N SER A 229 5.82 -14.54 11.90
CA SER A 229 6.57 -15.81 11.88
C SER A 229 5.92 -16.83 10.94
N MET A 230 4.59 -16.95 11.00
CA MET A 230 3.82 -17.84 10.12
C MET A 230 3.91 -17.39 8.66
N ALA A 231 3.79 -16.09 8.39
CA ALA A 231 3.94 -15.53 7.06
C ALA A 231 5.33 -15.85 6.49
N ARG A 232 6.40 -15.65 7.27
CA ARG A 232 7.77 -15.94 6.81
C ARG A 232 7.99 -17.41 6.48
N GLN A 233 7.39 -18.31 7.25
CA GLN A 233 7.50 -19.76 7.02
C GLN A 233 6.74 -20.23 5.78
N ASN A 234 5.69 -19.52 5.37
CA ASN A 234 4.83 -19.93 4.26
C ASN A 234 5.10 -19.14 2.98
N LEU A 235 5.63 -17.92 3.03
CA LEU A 235 5.91 -17.12 1.83
C LEU A 235 7.29 -17.43 1.24
N PRO A 236 7.47 -17.34 -0.10
CA PRO A 236 8.77 -17.42 -0.77
C PRO A 236 9.74 -16.32 -0.29
N GLU A 237 11.04 -16.64 -0.24
CA GLU A 237 12.06 -15.77 0.38
C GLU A 237 12.16 -14.38 -0.26
N ASP A 238 11.88 -14.28 -1.56
CA ASP A 238 11.90 -13.03 -2.34
C ASP A 238 10.65 -12.16 -2.16
N VAL A 239 9.63 -12.63 -1.42
CA VAL A 239 8.53 -11.82 -0.94
C VAL A 239 8.93 -11.18 0.39
N ALA A 240 8.97 -9.84 0.42
CA ALA A 240 9.24 -9.10 1.64
C ALA A 240 8.05 -9.14 2.59
N ILE A 241 8.33 -9.16 3.90
CA ILE A 241 7.29 -9.03 4.92
C ILE A 241 7.42 -7.65 5.55
N GLN A 242 6.41 -6.82 5.32
CA GLN A 242 6.34 -5.45 5.82
C GLN A 242 5.59 -5.39 7.14
N VAL A 243 6.14 -4.61 8.08
CA VAL A 243 5.46 -4.23 9.33
C VAL A 243 5.52 -2.72 9.51
N SER A 244 4.43 -2.12 9.98
CA SER A 244 4.31 -0.66 10.09
C SER A 244 4.93 -0.14 11.39
N PRO A 245 6.08 0.56 11.36
CA PRO A 245 6.86 0.91 12.55
C PRO A 245 6.20 2.01 13.40
N ASN A 246 5.24 2.75 12.84
CA ASN A 246 4.41 3.72 13.56
C ASN A 246 3.25 3.07 14.34
N LEU A 247 2.85 1.84 14.01
CA LEU A 247 1.72 1.14 14.64
C LEU A 247 2.16 0.10 15.68
N VAL A 248 3.33 -0.49 15.49
CA VAL A 248 3.86 -1.53 16.35
C VAL A 248 5.39 -1.44 16.39
N ASN A 249 6.00 -1.72 17.54
CA ASN A 249 7.46 -1.75 17.62
C ASN A 249 7.99 -2.91 16.77
N PRO A 250 8.81 -2.63 15.72
CA PRO A 250 9.19 -3.63 14.74
C PRO A 250 10.33 -4.54 15.20
N LYS A 251 11.00 -4.25 16.33
CA LYS A 251 12.22 -4.95 16.74
C LYS A 251 12.06 -6.46 16.76
N GLU A 252 11.09 -6.96 17.52
CA GLU A 252 10.84 -8.40 17.61
C GLU A 252 10.30 -8.96 16.29
N LEU A 253 9.50 -8.19 15.55
CA LEU A 253 8.94 -8.62 14.27
C LEU A 253 10.03 -8.87 13.21
N VAL A 254 11.06 -8.03 13.17
CA VAL A 254 12.23 -8.24 12.31
C VAL A 254 12.98 -9.52 12.68
N HIS A 255 13.15 -9.79 13.98
CA HIS A 255 13.75 -11.05 14.43
C HIS A 255 12.91 -12.29 14.07
N CYS A 256 11.61 -12.10 13.84
CA CYS A 256 10.67 -13.15 13.45
C CYS A 256 10.45 -13.28 11.93
N GLY A 257 11.12 -12.46 11.11
CA GLY A 257 11.09 -12.61 9.66
C GLY A 257 10.55 -11.41 8.88
N ALA A 258 10.14 -10.33 9.54
CA ALA A 258 9.91 -9.07 8.84
C ALA A 258 11.24 -8.54 8.26
N SER A 259 11.21 -8.09 7.02
CA SER A 259 12.40 -7.59 6.31
C SER A 259 12.23 -6.15 5.82
N ASP A 260 11.02 -5.59 5.99
CA ASP A 260 10.66 -4.26 5.51
C ASP A 260 9.86 -3.46 6.57
N LEU A 261 10.18 -2.17 6.70
CA LEU A 261 9.51 -1.22 7.61
C LEU A 261 8.51 -0.31 6.88
N GLY A 262 8.25 -0.59 5.61
CA GLY A 262 7.32 0.12 4.74
C GLY A 262 7.79 1.50 4.30
N GLY A 263 6.85 2.21 3.69
CA GLY A 263 7.04 3.60 3.31
C GLY A 263 6.80 4.54 4.49
N ILE A 264 7.76 5.42 4.75
CA ILE A 264 7.62 6.53 5.70
C ILE A 264 7.59 7.87 4.95
N SER A 265 6.93 8.87 5.54
CA SER A 265 6.87 10.20 4.95
C SER A 265 7.46 11.26 5.88
N PRO A 266 8.41 12.10 5.40
CA PRO A 266 8.86 13.28 6.12
C PRO A 266 7.88 14.47 6.00
N GLU A 267 6.93 14.42 5.06
CA GLU A 267 6.11 15.58 4.65
C GLU A 267 4.60 15.43 4.87
N THR A 268 4.12 14.19 4.86
CA THR A 268 2.68 13.87 4.96
C THR A 268 2.44 12.95 6.15
N ILE A 269 1.26 13.03 6.75
CA ILE A 269 0.86 12.11 7.84
C ILE A 269 0.40 10.77 7.26
N ASP A 270 0.30 9.75 8.10
CA ASP A 270 -0.46 8.55 7.78
C ASP A 270 -1.96 8.93 7.79
N HIS A 271 -2.58 9.04 6.61
CA HIS A 271 -4.00 9.40 6.53
C HIS A 271 -4.94 8.25 6.93
N ILE A 272 -4.43 7.02 7.07
CA ILE A 272 -5.18 5.87 7.59
C ILE A 272 -5.09 5.82 9.12
N ASN A 273 -3.92 6.14 9.66
CA ASN A 273 -3.66 6.23 11.11
C ASN A 273 -3.09 7.61 11.51
N PRO A 274 -3.89 8.69 11.43
CA PRO A 274 -3.41 10.05 11.68
C PRO A 274 -2.90 10.27 13.11
N GLU A 275 -3.28 9.42 14.05
CA GLU A 275 -2.79 9.43 15.43
C GLU A 275 -1.38 8.83 15.61
N SER A 276 -0.86 8.15 14.59
CA SER A 276 0.39 7.38 14.61
C SER A 276 1.41 7.97 13.63
N PRO A 277 2.17 9.00 14.03
CA PRO A 277 3.08 9.71 13.13
C PRO A 277 4.24 8.81 12.66
N TRP A 278 4.73 9.08 11.45
CA TRP A 278 5.88 8.37 10.90
C TRP A 278 7.14 8.60 11.75
N PRO A 279 7.91 7.54 12.05
CA PRO A 279 9.26 7.70 12.60
C PRO A 279 10.20 8.29 11.53
N ASP A 280 11.14 9.14 11.95
CA ASP A 280 12.26 9.54 11.08
C ASP A 280 13.26 8.38 10.92
N ILE A 281 14.19 8.51 9.97
CA ILE A 281 15.15 7.44 9.63
C ILE A 281 16.03 7.08 10.84
N ARG A 282 16.41 8.05 11.66
CA ARG A 282 17.23 7.82 12.86
C ARG A 282 16.45 6.99 13.88
N LYS A 283 15.19 7.37 14.14
CA LYS A 283 14.30 6.62 15.01
C LYS A 283 14.03 5.22 14.49
N LEU A 284 13.85 5.03 13.18
CA LEU A 284 13.74 3.68 12.59
C LEU A 284 14.97 2.83 12.91
N HIS A 285 16.16 3.39 12.71
CA HIS A 285 17.41 2.68 13.00
C HIS A 285 17.49 2.31 14.48
N ASP A 286 17.15 3.22 15.39
CA ASP A 286 17.16 2.99 16.84
C ASP A 286 16.12 1.96 17.29
N MET A 287 14.99 1.83 16.58
CA MET A 287 13.96 0.86 16.88
C MET A 287 14.41 -0.58 16.60
N VAL A 288 15.13 -0.82 15.50
CA VAL A 288 15.55 -2.18 15.10
C VAL A 288 17.01 -2.52 15.40
N CYS A 289 17.88 -1.51 15.56
CA CYS A 289 19.32 -1.65 15.74
C CYS A 289 20.02 -2.50 14.65
N ILE A 290 19.51 -2.43 13.41
CA ILE A 290 20.01 -3.13 12.23
C ILE A 290 20.20 -2.08 11.13
N PRO A 291 21.24 -2.20 10.27
CA PRO A 291 21.43 -1.29 9.15
C PRO A 291 20.15 -1.15 8.30
N LEU A 292 19.83 0.08 7.91
CA LEU A 292 18.69 0.34 7.03
C LEU A 292 19.16 0.51 5.59
N ARG A 293 18.36 0.01 4.64
CA ARG A 293 18.60 0.21 3.21
C ARG A 293 17.35 0.78 2.55
N GLU A 294 17.45 2.00 2.02
CA GLU A 294 16.33 2.63 1.31
C GLU A 294 16.07 1.91 -0.02
N ARG A 295 14.81 1.58 -0.29
CA ARG A 295 14.33 0.99 -1.55
C ARG A 295 13.42 1.95 -2.30
N LEU A 296 13.17 1.64 -3.56
CA LEU A 296 12.11 2.27 -4.36
C LEU A 296 10.75 1.59 -4.07
N PRO A 297 9.62 2.17 -4.52
CA PRO A 297 8.31 1.48 -4.45
C PRO A 297 8.25 0.20 -5.28
N ILE A 298 9.17 0.04 -6.22
CA ILE A 298 9.44 -1.22 -6.94
C ILE A 298 10.67 -1.89 -6.32
N TYR A 299 10.54 -3.17 -5.97
CA TYR A 299 11.60 -3.86 -5.25
C TYR A 299 12.81 -4.23 -6.14
N PRO A 300 14.03 -4.36 -5.57
CA PRO A 300 15.28 -4.56 -6.30
C PRO A 300 15.26 -5.70 -7.33
N GLN A 301 14.63 -6.83 -7.00
CA GLN A 301 14.51 -7.98 -7.91
C GLN A 301 13.71 -7.65 -9.17
N TYR A 302 12.65 -6.84 -9.05
CA TYR A 302 11.84 -6.38 -10.17
C TYR A 302 12.58 -5.30 -10.97
N VAL A 303 13.35 -4.45 -10.30
CA VAL A 303 14.23 -3.49 -10.99
C VAL A 303 15.26 -4.21 -11.87
N LYS A 304 15.91 -5.25 -11.34
CA LYS A 304 16.90 -6.06 -12.08
C LYS A 304 16.28 -6.83 -13.24
N LYS A 305 15.08 -7.38 -13.04
CA LYS A 305 14.29 -8.08 -14.09
C LYS A 305 13.73 -7.12 -15.15
N LYS A 306 13.83 -5.80 -14.95
CA LYS A 306 13.18 -4.75 -15.76
C LYS A 306 11.66 -4.94 -15.83
N TRP A 307 11.07 -5.26 -14.70
CA TRP A 307 9.64 -5.52 -14.59
C TRP A 307 8.86 -4.22 -14.39
N TYR A 308 9.00 -3.32 -15.36
CA TYR A 308 8.43 -1.98 -15.38
C TYR A 308 8.32 -1.49 -16.84
N SER A 309 7.55 -0.43 -17.04
CA SER A 309 7.30 0.14 -18.37
C SER A 309 8.45 1.00 -18.89
N LYS A 310 8.40 1.37 -20.18
CA LYS A 310 9.38 2.28 -20.78
C LYS A 310 9.21 3.71 -20.27
N GLU A 311 8.00 4.08 -19.89
CA GLU A 311 7.61 5.40 -19.44
C GLU A 311 8.29 5.75 -18.11
N ILE A 312 8.43 4.78 -17.19
CA ILE A 312 9.10 5.00 -15.89
C ILE A 312 10.57 4.55 -15.86
N GLU A 313 11.05 3.85 -16.90
CA GLU A 313 12.44 3.38 -16.98
C GLU A 313 13.49 4.50 -16.75
N PRO A 314 13.37 5.70 -17.35
CA PRO A 314 14.34 6.77 -17.12
C PRO A 314 14.43 7.18 -15.64
N LEU A 315 13.28 7.26 -14.97
CA LEU A 315 13.21 7.63 -13.56
C LEU A 315 13.76 6.53 -12.66
N ILE A 316 13.41 5.26 -12.90
CA ILE A 316 13.99 4.12 -12.17
C ILE A 316 15.52 4.14 -12.29
N ARG A 317 16.07 4.26 -13.50
CA ARG A 317 17.54 4.31 -13.71
C ARG A 317 18.21 5.49 -13.03
N LYS A 318 17.53 6.64 -12.99
CA LYS A 318 18.01 7.82 -12.27
C LYS A 318 18.07 7.52 -10.77
N LEU A 319 17.03 6.89 -10.21
CA LEU A 319 16.85 6.72 -8.77
C LEU A 319 17.52 5.47 -8.18
N SER A 320 17.75 4.40 -8.96
CA SER A 320 18.21 3.10 -8.47
C SER A 320 19.71 2.84 -8.65
N ASP A 321 20.39 2.30 -7.65
CA ASP A 321 21.75 1.80 -7.75
C ASP A 321 21.85 0.53 -8.65
N ALA A 322 23.06 -0.01 -8.80
CA ALA A 322 23.29 -1.22 -9.58
C ALA A 322 22.63 -2.48 -8.99
N GLU A 323 22.28 -2.43 -7.70
CA GLU A 323 21.58 -3.50 -7.01
C GLU A 323 20.06 -3.32 -7.03
N GLY A 324 19.52 -2.24 -7.60
CA GLY A 324 18.10 -1.95 -7.68
C GLY A 324 17.51 -1.23 -6.46
N PHE A 325 18.34 -0.83 -5.49
CA PHE A 325 17.92 -0.06 -4.32
C PHE A 325 18.01 1.44 -4.60
N ARG A 326 17.48 2.29 -3.71
CA ARG A 326 17.59 3.74 -3.85
C ARG A 326 19.06 4.16 -3.77
N LYS A 327 19.54 4.96 -4.74
CA LYS A 327 20.86 5.59 -4.66
C LYS A 327 20.94 6.51 -3.44
N THR A 328 22.00 6.36 -2.67
CA THR A 328 22.37 7.33 -1.63
C THR A 328 22.77 8.66 -2.28
N TYR A 329 22.33 9.76 -1.68
CA TYR A 329 22.58 11.14 -2.11
C TYR A 329 23.72 11.76 -1.29
#